data_AF-A0A109K535-F1
#
_entry.id   AF-A0A109K535-F1
#
_cell.length_a   1.000
_cell.length_b   1.000
_cell.length_c   1.000
_cell.angle_alpha   90.00
_cell.angle_beta   90.00
_cell.angle_gamma   90.00
#
_symmetry.space_group_name_H-M   'P 1'
#
loop_
_entity.id
_entity.type
_entity.pdbx_description
1 polymer ?
#
loop_
_entity_poly.entity_id
_entity_poly.type
_entity_poly.pdbx_seq_one_letter_code
_entity_poly.pdbx_strand_id
1 'polypeptide(L)'
;MDYFAQQLINGLVLGSIYGLIAIGYTMVYGIVGMINFAHGDIFMIGGFIALISFLVLVSLGLTAIPVILLIVLLVSMAITALYGWTIERIAYRPLRHSFRLAPMLSAIGMSFVLTNFSQVSQGARVKPVPPIITGGYTLHEGAEGFAVQLSNIQILVVLATIVVLALFTWLVSRTRLGRDMRACEQDQTMAALLGVDVDRTISMTFVIGAALAAVAGMMYLLYYGLVDFFMGFVAGIKAFTAAVLGGIGSLPGAMLGGLAIGLIETFWSAYFSVEYKDVAAFSILIVVLIFMPTGLLGRPEVEKV
;
A
#
# COMPACT_ATOMS: atom_id res chain seq x y z
N MET A 1 28.64 -11.39 6.83
CA MET A 1 27.56 -11.98 6.01
C MET A 1 26.22 -11.92 6.73
N ASP A 2 26.21 -12.14 8.04
CA ASP A 2 24.97 -12.18 8.84
C ASP A 2 24.21 -10.84 8.87
N TYR A 3 24.94 -9.71 8.96
CA TYR A 3 24.33 -8.37 8.88
C TYR A 3 23.60 -8.13 7.55
N PHE A 4 24.22 -8.55 6.43
CA PHE A 4 23.59 -8.47 5.11
C PHE A 4 22.33 -9.34 5.05
N ALA A 5 22.38 -10.57 5.59
CA ALA A 5 21.23 -11.47 5.61
C ALA A 5 20.08 -10.92 6.46
N GLN A 6 20.37 -10.34 7.63
CA GLN A 6 19.36 -9.68 8.45
C GLN A 6 18.70 -8.51 7.70
N GLN A 7 19.51 -7.72 6.99
CA GLN A 7 18.99 -6.57 6.26
C GLN A 7 18.21 -6.95 5.01
N LEU A 8 18.56 -8.07 4.38
CA LEU A 8 17.74 -8.69 3.34
C LEU A 8 16.36 -9.06 3.88
N ILE A 9 16.28 -9.71 5.05
CA ILE A 9 15.00 -10.06 5.69
C ILE A 9 14.18 -8.80 6.01
N ASN A 10 14.81 -7.81 6.66
CA ASN A 10 14.13 -6.54 6.98
C ASN A 10 13.61 -5.83 5.71
N GLY A 11 14.41 -5.82 4.64
CA GLY A 11 14.05 -5.16 3.39
C GLY A 11 12.94 -5.89 2.62
N LEU A 12 12.88 -7.23 2.69
CA LEU A 12 11.75 -7.99 2.16
C LEU A 12 10.44 -7.69 2.89
N VAL A 13 10.50 -7.49 4.21
CA VAL A 13 9.32 -7.15 5.03
C VAL A 13 8.84 -5.74 4.72
N LEU A 14 9.76 -4.76 4.72
CA LEU A 14 9.44 -3.37 4.35
C LEU A 14 8.91 -3.29 2.92
N GLY A 15 9.56 -3.99 2.01
CA GLY A 15 9.16 -4.05 0.61
C GLY A 15 7.82 -4.74 0.39
N SER A 16 7.43 -5.68 1.25
CA SER A 16 6.10 -6.28 1.24
C SER A 16 5.02 -5.26 1.61
N ILE A 17 5.28 -4.41 2.61
CA ILE A 17 4.38 -3.32 2.99
C ILE A 17 4.25 -2.29 1.85
N TYR A 18 5.37 -1.84 1.28
CA TYR A 18 5.34 -0.94 0.12
C TYR A 18 4.69 -1.57 -1.10
N GLY A 19 4.88 -2.87 -1.33
CA GLY A 19 4.21 -3.63 -2.38
C GLY A 19 2.69 -3.64 -2.22
N LEU A 20 2.18 -3.87 -1.02
CA LEU A 20 0.73 -3.83 -0.75
C LEU A 20 0.12 -2.45 -1.07
N ILE A 21 0.80 -1.37 -0.67
CA ILE A 21 0.35 0.00 -1.00
C ILE A 21 0.45 0.24 -2.52
N ALA A 22 1.56 -0.17 -3.16
CA ALA A 22 1.79 0.01 -4.58
C ALA A 22 0.77 -0.74 -5.46
N ILE A 23 0.31 -1.92 -5.04
CA ILE A 23 -0.75 -2.67 -5.72
C ILE A 23 -2.06 -1.86 -5.73
N GLY A 24 -2.41 -1.21 -4.61
CA GLY A 24 -3.57 -0.33 -4.53
C GLY A 24 -3.48 0.87 -5.47
N TYR A 25 -2.32 1.54 -5.52
CA TYR A 25 -2.04 2.61 -6.49
C TYR A 25 -2.21 2.15 -7.94
N THR A 26 -1.59 1.02 -8.27
CA THR A 26 -1.54 0.45 -9.62
C THR A 26 -2.94 0.11 -10.12
N MET A 27 -3.80 -0.38 -9.25
CA MET A 27 -5.17 -0.76 -9.60
C MET A 27 -6.05 0.46 -9.91
N VAL A 28 -6.01 1.48 -9.05
CA VAL A 28 -6.80 2.70 -9.26
C VAL A 28 -6.30 3.43 -10.50
N TYR A 29 -4.97 3.54 -10.65
CA TYR A 29 -4.39 4.17 -11.84
C TYR A 29 -4.72 3.39 -13.11
N GLY A 30 -4.62 2.05 -13.11
CA GLY A 30 -4.87 1.24 -14.31
C GLY A 30 -6.23 1.50 -14.94
N ILE A 31 -7.26 1.77 -14.13
CA ILE A 31 -8.60 2.03 -14.65
C ILE A 31 -8.84 3.51 -14.91
N VAL A 32 -8.40 4.38 -14.00
CA VAL A 32 -8.75 5.81 -14.02
C VAL A 32 -7.74 6.64 -14.84
N GLY A 33 -6.54 6.13 -15.06
CA GLY A 33 -5.44 6.84 -15.73
C GLY A 33 -4.89 8.03 -14.93
N MET A 34 -5.18 8.10 -13.62
CA MET A 34 -4.80 9.23 -12.77
C MET A 34 -4.27 8.74 -11.42
N ILE A 35 -3.30 9.49 -10.88
CA ILE A 35 -2.63 9.15 -9.62
C ILE A 35 -3.50 9.57 -8.44
N ASN A 36 -3.79 8.63 -7.54
CA ASN A 36 -4.54 8.89 -6.32
C ASN A 36 -3.58 9.16 -5.13
N PHE A 37 -3.16 10.41 -4.95
CA PHE A 37 -2.27 10.78 -3.82
C PHE A 37 -2.87 10.51 -2.44
N ALA A 38 -4.20 10.55 -2.30
CA ALA A 38 -4.88 10.26 -1.04
C ALA A 38 -4.80 8.77 -0.63
N HIS A 39 -4.36 7.86 -1.51
CA HIS A 39 -4.26 6.44 -1.19
C HIS A 39 -3.30 6.14 -0.02
N GLY A 40 -2.17 6.85 0.05
CA GLY A 40 -1.24 6.76 1.18
C GLY A 40 -1.90 7.19 2.51
N ASP A 41 -2.76 8.21 2.49
CA ASP A 41 -3.50 8.63 3.68
C ASP A 41 -4.58 7.61 4.08
N ILE A 42 -5.18 6.91 3.12
CA ILE A 42 -6.09 5.79 3.43
C ILE A 42 -5.33 4.66 4.15
N PHE A 43 -4.07 4.40 3.79
CA PHE A 43 -3.20 3.46 4.52
C PHE A 43 -2.97 3.91 5.96
N MET A 44 -2.72 5.20 6.19
CA MET A 44 -2.59 5.77 7.53
C MET A 44 -3.90 5.63 8.33
N ILE A 45 -5.05 5.96 7.72
CA ILE A 45 -6.37 5.79 8.35
C ILE A 45 -6.61 4.33 8.72
N GLY A 46 -6.22 3.39 7.85
CA GLY A 46 -6.24 1.96 8.14
C GLY A 46 -5.40 1.59 9.36
N GLY A 47 -4.20 2.16 9.52
CA GLY A 47 -3.38 2.02 10.72
C GLY A 47 -4.05 2.53 11.99
N PHE A 48 -4.66 3.73 11.95
CA PHE A 48 -5.40 4.27 13.09
C PHE A 48 -6.63 3.44 13.45
N ILE A 49 -7.42 3.01 12.46
CA ILE A 49 -8.59 2.16 12.70
C ILE A 49 -8.14 0.82 13.28
N ALA A 50 -7.04 0.25 12.80
CA ALA A 50 -6.50 -0.99 13.32
C ALA A 50 -6.11 -0.84 14.80
N LEU A 51 -5.43 0.26 15.14
CA LEU A 51 -5.07 0.59 16.52
C LEU A 51 -6.30 0.76 17.41
N ILE A 52 -7.27 1.58 17.00
CA ILE A 52 -8.49 1.85 17.79
C ILE A 52 -9.28 0.55 17.99
N SER A 53 -9.48 -0.22 16.93
CA SER A 53 -10.22 -1.49 16.99
C SER A 53 -9.52 -2.49 17.91
N PHE A 54 -8.19 -2.55 17.87
CA PHE A 54 -7.40 -3.40 18.76
C PHE A 54 -7.59 -3.00 20.23
N LEU A 55 -7.45 -1.71 20.55
CA LEU A 55 -7.62 -1.21 21.92
C LEU A 55 -9.04 -1.46 22.47
N VAL A 56 -10.07 -1.25 21.64
CA VAL A 56 -11.45 -1.53 22.02
C VAL A 56 -11.63 -3.01 22.34
N LEU A 57 -11.17 -3.94 21.48
CA LEU A 57 -11.32 -5.37 21.71
C LEU A 57 -10.58 -5.86 22.95
N VAL A 58 -9.37 -5.35 23.20
CA VAL A 58 -8.61 -5.67 24.42
C VAL A 58 -9.33 -5.11 25.66
N SER A 59 -9.90 -3.90 25.58
CA SER A 59 -10.67 -3.31 26.70
C SER A 59 -11.96 -4.08 27.03
N LEU A 60 -12.53 -4.77 26.03
CA LEU A 60 -13.67 -5.67 26.22
C LEU A 60 -13.28 -7.03 26.83
N GLY A 61 -12.00 -7.26 27.12
CA GLY A 61 -11.51 -8.47 27.78
C GLY A 61 -11.25 -9.65 26.84
N LEU A 62 -11.23 -9.44 25.51
CA LEU A 62 -10.79 -10.49 24.60
C LEU A 62 -9.27 -10.73 24.79
N THR A 63 -8.90 -12.00 24.97
CA THR A 63 -7.51 -12.41 25.19
C THR A 63 -6.94 -13.24 24.02
N ALA A 64 -7.80 -13.74 23.12
CA ALA A 64 -7.38 -14.55 21.98
C ALA A 64 -6.79 -13.68 20.85
N ILE A 65 -5.48 -13.41 20.92
CA ILE A 65 -4.77 -12.54 19.97
C ILE A 65 -5.07 -12.85 18.49
N PRO A 66 -5.06 -14.11 18.01
CA PRO A 66 -5.33 -14.38 16.59
C PRO A 66 -6.74 -13.96 16.15
N VAL A 67 -7.74 -14.13 17.03
CA VAL A 67 -9.13 -13.73 16.76
C VAL A 67 -9.25 -12.21 16.76
N ILE A 68 -8.59 -11.53 17.70
CA ILE A 68 -8.55 -10.07 17.75
C ILE A 68 -7.96 -9.52 16.46
N LEU A 69 -6.81 -10.02 16.02
CA LEU A 69 -6.16 -9.55 14.80
C LEU A 69 -7.04 -9.76 13.56
N LEU A 70 -7.74 -10.89 13.46
CA LEU A 70 -8.68 -11.12 12.36
C LEU A 70 -9.84 -10.11 12.38
N ILE A 71 -10.45 -9.86 13.53
CA ILE A 71 -11.54 -8.88 13.67
C ILE A 71 -11.02 -7.47 13.34
N VAL A 72 -9.86 -7.09 13.86
CA VAL A 72 -9.20 -5.81 13.59
C VAL A 72 -8.98 -5.62 12.10
N LEU A 73 -8.48 -6.65 11.40
CA LEU A 73 -8.27 -6.62 9.97
C LEU A 73 -9.59 -6.38 9.21
N LEU A 74 -10.63 -7.16 9.53
CA LEU A 74 -11.94 -7.05 8.86
C LEU A 74 -12.61 -5.69 9.10
N VAL A 75 -12.56 -5.18 10.34
CA VAL A 75 -13.10 -3.86 10.68
C VAL A 75 -12.31 -2.76 9.97
N SER A 76 -10.98 -2.85 9.96
CA SER A 76 -10.12 -1.88 9.27
C SER A 76 -10.38 -1.86 7.77
N MET A 77 -10.50 -3.03 7.14
CA MET A 77 -10.85 -3.15 5.73
C MET A 77 -12.23 -2.57 5.43
N ALA A 78 -13.24 -2.86 6.26
CA ALA A 78 -14.60 -2.38 6.04
C ALA A 78 -14.71 -0.85 6.16
N ILE A 79 -14.10 -0.26 7.18
CA ILE A 79 -14.15 1.19 7.40
C ILE A 79 -13.30 1.90 6.34
N THR A 80 -12.09 1.44 6.03
CA THR A 80 -11.28 2.07 4.96
C THR A 80 -11.90 1.91 3.58
N ALA A 81 -12.55 0.78 3.28
CA ALA A 81 -13.36 0.61 2.07
C ALA A 81 -14.43 1.71 1.95
N LEU A 82 -15.11 2.04 3.06
CA LEU A 82 -16.07 3.13 3.10
C LEU A 82 -15.41 4.50 2.85
N TYR A 83 -14.21 4.75 3.40
CA TYR A 83 -13.42 5.94 3.07
C TYR A 83 -13.09 5.98 1.57
N GLY A 84 -12.61 4.88 0.99
CA GLY A 84 -12.29 4.78 -0.43
C GLY A 84 -13.49 5.09 -1.32
N TRP A 85 -14.65 4.52 -1.00
CA TRP A 85 -15.91 4.82 -1.69
C TRP A 85 -16.32 6.29 -1.55
N THR A 86 -16.23 6.84 -0.33
CA THR A 86 -16.62 8.23 -0.04
C THR A 86 -15.72 9.22 -0.79
N ILE A 87 -14.41 8.98 -0.78
CA ILE A 87 -13.42 9.79 -1.50
C ILE A 87 -13.68 9.72 -3.00
N GLU A 88 -13.92 8.53 -3.56
CA GLU A 88 -14.26 8.39 -4.98
C GLU A 88 -15.51 9.22 -5.32
N ARG A 89 -16.56 9.09 -4.52
CA ARG A 89 -17.86 9.73 -4.76
C ARG A 89 -17.80 11.26 -4.67
N ILE A 90 -17.06 11.80 -3.71
CA ILE A 90 -17.03 13.24 -3.40
C ILE A 90 -15.91 13.95 -4.14
N ALA A 91 -14.71 13.38 -4.16
CA ALA A 91 -13.51 14.07 -4.65
C ALA A 91 -13.18 13.74 -6.11
N TYR A 92 -13.43 12.51 -6.57
CA TYR A 92 -12.99 12.05 -7.88
C TYR A 92 -14.10 12.06 -8.94
N ARG A 93 -15.25 11.45 -8.63
CA ARG A 93 -16.35 11.26 -9.58
C ARG A 93 -16.87 12.57 -10.17
N PRO A 94 -17.04 13.67 -9.41
CA PRO A 94 -17.51 14.94 -9.99
C PRO A 94 -16.53 15.55 -10.99
N LEU A 95 -15.24 15.25 -10.86
CA LEU A 95 -14.17 15.86 -11.65
C LEU A 95 -13.66 14.94 -12.77
N ARG A 96 -14.18 13.72 -12.90
CA ARG A 96 -13.69 12.74 -13.87
C ARG A 96 -13.77 13.20 -15.33
N HIS A 97 -14.79 13.99 -15.66
CA HIS A 97 -14.97 14.56 -17.01
C HIS A 97 -14.35 15.96 -17.16
N SER A 98 -13.63 16.45 -16.15
CA SER A 98 -12.87 17.70 -16.23
C SER A 98 -11.51 17.47 -16.89
N PHE A 99 -10.74 18.54 -17.07
CA PHE A 99 -9.36 18.45 -17.56
C PHE A 99 -8.50 17.55 -16.65
N ARG A 100 -7.53 16.83 -17.24
CA ARG A 100 -6.74 15.76 -16.57
C ARG A 100 -6.10 16.16 -15.24
N LEU A 101 -5.77 17.44 -15.05
CA LEU A 101 -5.15 17.94 -13.82
C LEU A 101 -6.16 18.12 -12.66
N ALA A 102 -7.46 18.30 -12.94
CA ALA A 102 -8.45 18.57 -11.89
C ALA A 102 -8.59 17.43 -10.87
N PRO A 103 -8.71 16.14 -11.28
CA PRO A 103 -8.76 15.04 -10.33
C PRO A 103 -7.45 14.85 -9.53
N MET A 104 -6.29 15.15 -10.13
CA MET A 104 -5.00 15.13 -9.42
C MET A 104 -4.93 16.21 -8.33
N LEU A 105 -5.39 17.43 -8.64
CA LEU A 105 -5.47 18.50 -7.63
C LEU A 105 -6.45 18.15 -6.51
N SER A 106 -7.60 17.54 -6.86
CA SER A 106 -8.56 17.02 -5.88
C SER A 106 -7.96 15.92 -5.01
N ALA A 107 -7.18 15.01 -5.59
CA ALA A 107 -6.45 13.97 -4.86
C ALA A 107 -5.50 14.54 -3.81
N ILE A 108 -4.72 15.56 -4.19
CA ILE A 108 -3.79 16.27 -3.30
C ILE A 108 -4.57 17.03 -2.21
N GLY A 109 -5.64 17.72 -2.58
CA GLY A 109 -6.52 18.38 -1.62
C GLY A 109 -7.13 17.41 -0.60
N MET A 110 -7.60 16.25 -1.07
CA MET A 110 -8.13 15.20 -0.21
C MET A 110 -7.05 14.62 0.70
N SER A 111 -5.83 14.42 0.21
CA SER A 111 -4.67 14.02 1.02
C SER A 111 -4.50 14.97 2.21
N PHE A 112 -4.41 16.29 1.96
CA PHE A 112 -4.33 17.28 3.03
C PHE A 112 -5.51 17.23 3.99
N VAL A 113 -6.74 17.08 3.48
CA VAL A 113 -7.93 16.96 4.33
C VAL A 113 -7.81 15.75 5.26
N LEU A 114 -7.41 14.58 4.74
CA LEU A 114 -7.28 13.36 5.54
C LEU A 114 -6.14 13.45 6.55
N THR A 115 -4.95 13.89 6.14
CA THR A 115 -3.79 14.07 7.02
C THR A 115 -4.13 15.02 8.17
N ASN A 116 -4.70 16.20 7.88
CA ASN A 116 -5.03 17.19 8.90
C ASN A 116 -6.23 16.76 9.76
N PHE A 117 -7.24 16.09 9.18
CA PHE A 117 -8.34 15.53 9.95
C PHE A 117 -7.85 14.47 10.95
N SER A 118 -6.95 13.58 10.54
CA SER A 118 -6.31 12.62 11.44
C SER A 118 -5.47 13.32 12.51
N GLN A 119 -4.74 14.39 12.16
CA GLN A 119 -3.98 15.17 13.14
C GLN A 119 -4.87 15.82 14.21
N VAL A 120 -6.02 16.40 13.82
CA VAL A 120 -6.95 17.04 14.75
C VAL A 120 -7.71 16.00 15.58
N SER A 121 -8.16 14.90 14.97
CA SER A 121 -8.97 13.88 15.66
C SER A 121 -8.15 12.97 16.57
N GLN A 122 -6.92 12.59 16.17
CA GLN A 122 -6.07 11.66 16.93
C GLN A 122 -4.94 12.36 17.70
N GLY A 123 -4.67 13.62 17.37
CA GLY A 123 -3.56 14.41 17.88
C GLY A 123 -2.27 14.25 17.05
N ALA A 124 -1.38 15.24 17.14
CA ALA A 124 -0.12 15.28 16.40
C ALA A 124 1.00 14.37 16.97
N ARG A 125 0.76 13.72 18.12
CA ARG A 125 1.75 12.84 18.75
C ARG A 125 1.67 11.43 18.18
N VAL A 126 2.84 10.82 17.99
CA VAL A 126 2.98 9.40 17.65
C VAL A 126 2.26 8.55 18.71
N LYS A 127 1.55 7.50 18.26
CA LYS A 127 0.85 6.54 19.11
C LYS A 127 1.59 5.21 19.10
N PRO A 128 2.44 4.94 20.12
CA PRO A 128 3.15 3.67 20.21
C PRO A 128 2.22 2.55 20.68
N VAL A 129 2.53 1.33 20.27
CA VAL A 129 1.83 0.10 20.63
C VAL A 129 2.87 -0.91 21.10
N PRO A 130 2.70 -1.51 22.29
CA PRO A 130 3.56 -2.60 22.73
C PRO A 130 3.57 -3.76 21.73
N PRO A 131 4.67 -4.54 21.62
CA PRO A 131 4.71 -5.69 20.72
C PRO A 131 3.58 -6.69 21.00
N ILE A 132 2.66 -6.84 20.04
CA ILE A 132 1.50 -7.73 20.15
C ILE A 132 1.90 -9.17 19.84
N ILE A 133 2.75 -9.35 18.83
CA ILE A 133 3.30 -10.64 18.43
C ILE A 133 4.77 -10.64 18.80
N THR A 134 5.15 -11.54 19.71
CA THR A 134 6.52 -11.69 20.18
C THR A 134 7.13 -13.01 19.71
N GLY A 135 8.44 -13.12 19.86
CA GLY A 135 9.21 -14.29 19.47
C GLY A 135 9.63 -14.29 18.00
N GLY A 136 10.31 -15.37 17.64
CA GLY A 136 10.93 -15.57 16.33
C GLY A 136 11.89 -16.73 16.37
N TYR A 137 12.58 -16.93 15.25
CA TYR A 137 13.55 -18.00 15.05
C TYR A 137 14.93 -17.39 14.81
N THR A 138 15.94 -17.91 15.49
CA THR A 138 17.35 -17.65 15.17
C THR A 138 17.74 -18.57 14.01
N LEU A 139 17.94 -17.98 12.83
CA LEU A 139 18.28 -18.74 11.62
C LEU A 139 19.76 -19.11 11.59
N HIS A 140 20.61 -18.22 12.09
CA HIS A 140 22.05 -18.41 12.17
C HIS A 140 22.59 -17.63 13.36
N GLU A 141 23.43 -18.25 14.17
CA GLU A 141 24.24 -17.55 15.17
C GLU A 141 25.61 -17.30 14.57
N GLY A 142 25.88 -16.07 14.15
CA GLY A 142 27.16 -15.69 13.56
C GLY A 142 28.31 -15.83 14.55
N ALA A 143 29.50 -16.16 14.03
CA ALA A 143 30.70 -16.37 14.83
C ALA A 143 31.14 -15.14 15.66
N GLU A 144 30.65 -13.94 15.31
CA GLU A 144 30.92 -12.67 16.01
C GLU A 144 29.78 -12.24 16.96
N GLY A 145 28.84 -13.14 17.28
CA GLY A 145 27.72 -12.85 18.18
C GLY A 145 26.55 -12.09 17.53
N PHE A 146 26.63 -11.81 16.22
CA PHE A 146 25.50 -11.31 15.45
C PHE A 146 24.65 -12.48 14.96
N ALA A 147 23.52 -12.71 15.61
CA ALA A 147 22.55 -13.70 15.15
C ALA A 147 21.59 -13.10 14.12
N VAL A 148 21.21 -13.90 13.13
CA VAL A 148 20.16 -13.57 12.16
C VAL A 148 18.83 -14.02 12.74
N GLN A 149 17.93 -13.08 13.04
CA GLN A 149 16.61 -13.36 13.58
C GLN A 149 15.52 -13.12 12.54
N LEU A 150 14.60 -14.09 12.48
CA LEU A 150 13.35 -13.97 11.75
C LEU A 150 12.20 -13.91 12.76
N SER A 151 11.59 -12.74 12.93
CA SER A 151 10.49 -12.56 13.88
C SER A 151 9.17 -13.11 13.34
N ASN A 152 8.31 -13.58 14.24
CA ASN A 152 6.96 -14.04 13.92
C ASN A 152 6.13 -12.98 13.17
N ILE A 153 6.33 -11.68 13.49
CA ILE A 153 5.66 -10.60 12.76
C ILE A 153 6.15 -10.49 11.31
N GLN A 154 7.45 -10.69 11.06
CA GLN A 154 7.99 -10.63 9.70
C GLN A 154 7.43 -11.74 8.83
N ILE A 155 7.32 -12.96 9.40
CA ILE A 155 6.68 -14.10 8.74
C ILE A 155 5.22 -13.77 8.43
N LEU A 156 4.48 -13.22 9.40
CA LEU A 156 3.08 -12.83 9.21
C LEU A 156 2.92 -11.80 8.08
N VAL A 157 3.74 -10.74 8.05
CA VAL A 157 3.67 -9.69 7.02
C VAL A 157 3.91 -10.27 5.63
N VAL A 158 4.95 -11.09 5.46
CA VAL A 158 5.28 -11.71 4.17
C VAL A 158 4.17 -12.69 3.74
N LEU A 159 3.70 -13.55 4.64
CA LEU A 159 2.61 -14.50 4.34
C LEU A 159 1.30 -13.78 4.00
N ALA A 160 0.92 -12.78 4.79
CA ALA A 160 -0.28 -11.97 4.52
C ALA A 160 -0.17 -11.29 3.16
N THR A 161 1.01 -10.76 2.82
CA THR A 161 1.25 -10.13 1.52
C THR A 161 1.12 -11.11 0.36
N ILE A 162 1.69 -12.30 0.47
CA ILE A 162 1.56 -13.36 -0.55
C ILE A 162 0.10 -13.78 -0.72
N VAL A 163 -0.63 -14.00 0.38
CA VAL A 163 -2.06 -14.37 0.35
C VAL A 163 -2.89 -13.29 -0.33
N VAL A 164 -2.66 -12.02 0.04
CA VAL A 164 -3.40 -10.88 -0.52
C VAL A 164 -3.08 -10.68 -2.00
N LEU A 165 -1.80 -10.79 -2.40
CA LEU A 165 -1.40 -10.73 -3.80
C LEU A 165 -2.03 -11.86 -4.61
N ALA A 166 -2.05 -13.08 -4.09
CA ALA A 166 -2.66 -14.24 -4.76
C ALA A 166 -4.18 -14.07 -4.90
N LEU A 167 -4.86 -13.68 -3.82
CA LEU A 167 -6.30 -13.41 -3.82
C LEU A 167 -6.64 -12.31 -4.82
N PHE A 168 -5.86 -11.23 -4.84
CA PHE A 168 -6.12 -10.09 -5.69
C PHE A 168 -5.80 -10.37 -7.17
N THR A 169 -4.72 -11.10 -7.44
CA THR A 169 -4.40 -11.61 -8.78
C THR A 169 -5.51 -12.51 -9.29
N TRP A 170 -6.05 -13.40 -8.45
CA TRP A 170 -7.19 -14.24 -8.79
C TRP A 170 -8.46 -13.40 -9.03
N LEU A 171 -8.74 -12.41 -8.17
CA LEU A 171 -9.89 -11.51 -8.32
C LEU A 171 -9.83 -10.81 -9.68
N VAL A 172 -8.71 -10.18 -10.02
CA VAL A 172 -8.55 -9.50 -11.29
C VAL A 172 -8.61 -10.51 -12.43
N SER A 173 -7.76 -11.54 -12.46
CA SER A 173 -7.63 -12.42 -13.63
C SER A 173 -8.83 -13.32 -13.90
N ARG A 174 -9.53 -13.82 -12.86
CA ARG A 174 -10.53 -14.90 -12.99
C ARG A 174 -11.98 -14.49 -12.74
N THR A 175 -12.27 -13.31 -12.18
CA THR A 175 -13.65 -12.94 -11.84
C THR A 175 -14.32 -12.02 -12.86
N ARG A 176 -15.65 -11.86 -12.75
CA ARG A 176 -16.42 -10.92 -13.57
C ARG A 176 -16.00 -9.47 -13.32
N LEU A 177 -15.90 -9.08 -12.04
CA LEU A 177 -15.42 -7.75 -11.65
C LEU A 177 -14.03 -7.45 -12.26
N GLY A 178 -13.12 -8.41 -12.20
CA GLY A 178 -11.79 -8.25 -12.78
C GLY A 178 -11.76 -8.18 -14.31
N ARG A 179 -12.76 -8.76 -14.99
CA ARG A 179 -12.96 -8.59 -16.43
C ARG A 179 -13.45 -7.19 -16.76
N ASP A 180 -14.40 -6.68 -15.99
CA ASP A 180 -14.94 -5.33 -16.13
C ASP A 180 -13.84 -4.29 -15.88
N MET A 181 -13.01 -4.48 -14.84
CA MET A 181 -11.83 -3.65 -14.55
C MET A 181 -10.87 -3.56 -15.74
N ARG A 182 -10.50 -4.71 -16.34
CA ARG A 182 -9.62 -4.72 -17.53
C ARG A 182 -10.27 -4.13 -18.77
N ALA A 183 -11.59 -4.27 -18.94
CA ALA A 183 -12.30 -3.64 -20.04
C ALA A 183 -12.29 -2.11 -19.89
N CYS A 184 -12.52 -1.60 -18.68
CA CYS A 184 -12.48 -0.18 -18.37
C CYS A 184 -11.06 0.42 -18.49
N GLU A 185 -10.00 -0.35 -18.16
CA GLU A 185 -8.61 0.05 -18.37
C GLU A 185 -8.27 0.24 -19.85
N GLN A 186 -8.88 -0.54 -20.75
CA GLN A 186 -8.63 -0.42 -22.19
C GLN A 186 -9.37 0.77 -22.81
N ASP A 187 -10.68 0.84 -22.60
CA ASP A 187 -11.52 1.93 -23.10
C ASP A 187 -12.82 1.99 -22.29
N GLN A 188 -12.95 3.00 -21.43
CA GLN A 188 -14.13 3.20 -20.60
C GLN A 188 -15.40 3.45 -21.43
N THR A 189 -15.29 4.14 -22.58
CA THR A 189 -16.44 4.44 -23.43
C THR A 189 -16.93 3.19 -24.14
N MET A 190 -16.03 2.39 -24.72
CA MET A 190 -16.39 1.11 -25.32
C MET A 190 -16.94 0.13 -24.28
N ALA A 191 -16.33 0.05 -23.09
CA ALA A 191 -16.83 -0.79 -22.01
C ALA A 191 -18.28 -0.45 -21.64
N ALA A 192 -18.62 0.85 -21.56
CA ALA A 192 -19.98 1.30 -21.30
C ALA A 192 -20.96 0.89 -22.42
N LEU A 193 -20.55 0.98 -23.69
CA LEU A 193 -21.36 0.55 -24.85
C LEU A 193 -21.62 -0.97 -24.84
N LEU A 194 -20.72 -1.75 -24.27
CA LEU A 194 -20.84 -3.20 -24.10
C LEU A 194 -21.61 -3.61 -22.83
N GLY A 195 -22.19 -2.65 -22.10
CA GLY A 195 -23.04 -2.89 -20.93
C GLY A 195 -22.29 -3.01 -19.59
N VAL A 196 -21.01 -2.64 -19.54
CA VAL A 196 -20.26 -2.55 -18.28
C VAL A 196 -20.64 -1.27 -17.54
N ASP A 197 -21.02 -1.40 -16.27
CA ASP A 197 -21.21 -0.24 -15.38
C ASP A 197 -19.85 0.31 -14.95
N VAL A 198 -19.32 1.25 -15.74
CA VAL A 198 -18.00 1.87 -15.53
C VAL A 198 -17.93 2.56 -14.17
N ASP A 199 -18.98 3.26 -13.77
CA ASP A 199 -19.03 3.98 -12.50
C ASP A 199 -18.94 3.01 -11.31
N ARG A 200 -19.73 1.93 -11.34
CA ARG A 200 -19.65 0.90 -10.31
C ARG A 200 -18.29 0.21 -10.30
N THR A 201 -17.70 -0.04 -11.47
CA THR A 201 -16.39 -0.68 -11.61
C THR A 201 -15.30 0.18 -10.96
N ILE A 202 -15.32 1.50 -11.21
CA ILE A 202 -14.38 2.44 -10.59
C ILE A 202 -14.62 2.54 -9.08
N SER A 203 -15.87 2.69 -8.62
CA SER A 203 -16.17 2.71 -7.18
C SER A 203 -15.68 1.44 -6.47
N MET A 204 -15.90 0.26 -7.06
CA MET A 204 -15.40 -1.02 -6.51
C MET A 204 -13.87 -1.08 -6.46
N THR A 205 -13.21 -0.48 -7.45
CA THR A 205 -11.74 -0.40 -7.50
C THR A 205 -11.19 0.44 -6.36
N PHE A 206 -11.80 1.60 -6.08
CA PHE A 206 -11.45 2.43 -4.93
C PHE A 206 -11.70 1.71 -3.60
N VAL A 207 -12.82 0.99 -3.48
CA VAL A 207 -13.15 0.18 -2.30
C VAL A 207 -12.10 -0.90 -2.04
N ILE A 208 -11.73 -1.67 -3.06
CA ILE A 208 -10.76 -2.76 -2.91
C ILE A 208 -9.36 -2.21 -2.67
N GLY A 209 -8.96 -1.16 -3.40
CA GLY A 209 -7.70 -0.46 -3.15
C GLY A 209 -7.60 0.04 -1.71
N ALA A 210 -8.64 0.71 -1.21
CA ALA A 210 -8.67 1.19 0.17
C ALA A 210 -8.61 0.06 1.21
N ALA A 211 -9.27 -1.06 0.95
CA ALA A 211 -9.16 -2.24 1.81
C ALA A 211 -7.73 -2.81 1.84
N LEU A 212 -7.02 -2.84 0.70
CA LEU A 212 -5.60 -3.23 0.64
C LEU A 212 -4.71 -2.26 1.42
N ALA A 213 -5.00 -0.96 1.34
CA ALA A 213 -4.30 0.05 2.13
C ALA A 213 -4.46 -0.18 3.64
N ALA A 214 -5.64 -0.64 4.10
CA ALA A 214 -5.81 -1.07 5.49
C ALA A 214 -5.00 -2.31 5.88
N VAL A 215 -4.90 -3.31 4.99
CA VAL A 215 -4.02 -4.46 5.24
C VAL A 215 -2.58 -3.97 5.46
N ALA A 216 -2.07 -3.14 4.54
CA ALA A 216 -0.74 -2.55 4.67
C ALA A 216 -0.60 -1.73 5.96
N GLY A 217 -1.60 -0.90 6.30
CA GLY A 217 -1.61 -0.05 7.49
C GLY A 217 -1.54 -0.85 8.79
N MET A 218 -2.30 -1.95 8.86
CA MET A 218 -2.24 -2.88 9.97
C MET A 218 -0.87 -3.60 10.04
N MET A 219 -0.34 -4.07 8.91
CA MET A 219 0.99 -4.71 8.86
C MET A 219 2.09 -3.76 9.30
N TYR A 220 2.03 -2.49 8.88
CA TYR A 220 2.96 -1.45 9.30
C TYR A 220 2.86 -1.20 10.82
N LEU A 221 1.64 -1.06 11.34
CA LEU A 221 1.41 -0.88 12.77
C LEU A 221 1.99 -2.06 13.58
N LEU A 222 1.75 -3.29 13.16
CA LEU A 222 2.26 -4.46 13.86
C LEU A 222 3.79 -4.60 13.79
N TYR A 223 4.39 -4.20 12.66
CA TYR A 223 5.84 -4.31 12.46
C TYR A 223 6.63 -3.20 13.16
N TYR A 224 6.22 -1.94 13.02
CA TYR A 224 6.91 -0.79 13.62
C TYR A 224 6.41 -0.44 15.03
N GLY A 225 5.24 -0.94 15.44
CA GLY A 225 4.68 -0.69 16.77
C GLY A 225 4.27 0.76 17.00
N LEU A 226 3.97 1.51 15.95
CA LEU A 226 3.53 2.90 16.05
C LEU A 226 2.66 3.33 14.87
N VAL A 227 1.83 4.35 15.10
CA VAL A 227 1.09 5.08 14.06
C VAL A 227 1.27 6.58 14.31
N ASP A 228 1.45 7.32 13.23
CA ASP A 228 1.47 8.78 13.24
C ASP A 228 0.58 9.33 12.12
N PHE A 229 0.29 10.64 12.14
CA PHE A 229 -0.62 11.27 11.19
C PHE A 229 0.02 11.63 9.85
N PHE A 230 1.34 11.46 9.68
CA PHE A 230 2.06 11.85 8.48
C PHE A 230 2.66 10.65 7.72
N MET A 231 2.67 9.47 8.33
CA MET A 231 3.17 8.22 7.75
C MET A 231 2.52 7.90 6.40
N GLY A 232 1.25 8.28 6.22
CA GLY A 232 0.49 8.04 4.99
C GLY A 232 1.08 8.73 3.78
N PHE A 233 1.43 10.01 3.93
CA PHE A 233 2.00 10.81 2.85
C PHE A 233 3.38 10.27 2.42
N VAL A 234 4.28 10.06 3.37
CA VAL A 234 5.65 9.57 3.09
C VAL A 234 5.61 8.16 2.49
N ALA A 235 4.87 7.24 3.10
CA ALA A 235 4.72 5.89 2.57
C ALA A 235 4.02 5.88 1.20
N GLY A 236 3.06 6.78 0.99
CA GLY A 236 2.35 6.94 -0.27
C GLY A 236 3.28 7.30 -1.43
N ILE A 237 4.17 8.29 -1.26
CA ILE A 237 5.12 8.68 -2.31
C ILE A 237 6.15 7.56 -2.57
N LYS A 238 6.59 6.85 -1.53
CA LYS A 238 7.49 5.68 -1.69
C LYS A 238 6.81 4.53 -2.43
N ALA A 239 5.56 4.24 -2.10
CA ALA A 239 4.76 3.22 -2.78
C ALA A 239 4.41 3.62 -4.22
N PHE A 240 4.18 4.90 -4.49
CA PHE A 240 4.06 5.42 -5.86
C PHE A 240 5.36 5.20 -6.64
N THR A 241 6.50 5.50 -6.03
CA THR A 241 7.82 5.23 -6.62
C THR A 241 7.98 3.75 -6.95
N ALA A 242 7.58 2.87 -6.04
CA ALA A 242 7.55 1.43 -6.27
C ALA A 242 6.62 1.03 -7.42
N ALA A 243 5.41 1.62 -7.52
CA ALA A 243 4.49 1.33 -8.61
C ALA A 243 5.05 1.78 -9.98
N VAL A 244 5.71 2.94 -10.05
CA VAL A 244 6.39 3.43 -11.26
C VAL A 244 7.56 2.52 -11.63
N LEU A 245 8.43 2.19 -10.68
CA LEU A 245 9.54 1.25 -10.88
C LEU A 245 9.04 -0.11 -11.38
N GLY A 246 7.96 -0.62 -10.79
CA GLY A 246 7.34 -1.88 -11.18
C GLY A 246 6.67 -1.86 -12.56
N GLY A 247 6.27 -0.68 -13.02
CA GLY A 247 5.41 -0.46 -14.18
C GLY A 247 3.94 -0.35 -13.74
N ILE A 248 3.39 0.87 -13.82
CA ILE A 248 2.02 1.14 -13.40
C ILE A 248 1.03 0.35 -14.29
N GLY A 249 -0.05 -0.15 -13.69
CA GLY A 249 -1.02 -1.06 -14.32
C GLY A 249 -0.67 -2.55 -14.15
N SER A 250 0.58 -2.90 -13.81
CA SER A 250 1.00 -4.29 -13.59
C SER A 250 1.02 -4.65 -12.10
N LEU A 251 0.07 -5.46 -11.62
CA LEU A 251 0.04 -5.95 -10.23
C LEU A 251 1.36 -6.63 -9.81
N PRO A 252 1.92 -7.60 -10.58
CA PRO A 252 3.19 -8.22 -10.21
C PRO A 252 4.36 -7.24 -10.28
N GLY A 253 4.32 -6.31 -11.25
CA GLY A 253 5.29 -5.22 -11.37
C GLY A 253 5.33 -4.37 -10.10
N ALA A 254 4.17 -3.89 -9.65
CA ALA A 254 4.05 -3.08 -8.44
C ALA A 254 4.59 -3.78 -7.19
N MET A 255 4.37 -5.08 -7.06
CA MET A 255 4.93 -5.88 -5.95
C MET A 255 6.46 -5.95 -6.03
N LEU A 256 7.03 -6.24 -7.21
CA LEU A 256 8.49 -6.28 -7.39
C LEU A 256 9.13 -4.91 -7.17
N GLY A 257 8.47 -3.83 -7.62
CA GLY A 257 8.90 -2.47 -7.35
C GLY A 257 8.86 -2.14 -5.86
N GLY A 258 7.83 -2.59 -5.14
CA GLY A 258 7.73 -2.47 -3.68
C GLY A 258 8.88 -3.16 -2.96
N LEU A 259 9.17 -4.41 -3.34
CA LEU A 259 10.31 -5.18 -2.85
C LEU A 259 11.65 -4.49 -3.14
N ALA A 260 11.84 -3.98 -4.35
CA ALA A 260 13.06 -3.27 -4.72
C ALA A 260 13.26 -2.00 -3.88
N ILE A 261 12.22 -1.16 -3.73
CA ILE A 261 12.30 0.06 -2.92
C ILE A 261 12.54 -0.28 -1.44
N GLY A 262 11.88 -1.30 -0.91
CA GLY A 262 12.09 -1.77 0.46
C GLY A 262 13.53 -2.24 0.70
N LEU A 263 14.08 -3.05 -0.21
CA LEU A 263 15.47 -3.50 -0.15
C LEU A 263 16.46 -2.34 -0.23
N ILE A 264 16.22 -1.40 -1.14
CA ILE A 264 17.09 -0.23 -1.32
C ILE A 264 17.09 0.65 -0.07
N GLU A 265 15.92 0.98 0.49
CA GLU A 265 15.84 1.80 1.69
C GLU A 265 16.53 1.12 2.88
N THR A 266 16.35 -0.20 2.98
CA THR A 266 16.88 -0.98 4.08
C THR A 266 18.40 -1.11 3.94
N PHE A 267 18.93 -1.45 2.76
CA PHE A 267 20.38 -1.46 2.54
C PHE A 267 21.03 -0.08 2.62
N TRP A 268 20.36 0.98 2.17
CA TRP A 268 20.86 2.34 2.34
C TRP A 268 21.01 2.67 3.82
N SER A 269 19.97 2.41 4.62
CA SER A 269 19.99 2.67 6.07
C SER A 269 21.02 1.82 6.83
N ALA A 270 21.48 0.71 6.24
CA ALA A 270 22.46 -0.18 6.84
C ALA A 270 23.92 0.21 6.53
N TYR A 271 24.19 0.70 5.33
CA TYR A 271 25.56 0.96 4.85
C TYR A 271 25.89 2.44 4.68
N PHE A 272 24.88 3.30 4.64
CA PHE A 272 25.00 4.75 4.46
C PHE A 272 24.26 5.51 5.57
N SER A 273 24.28 6.84 5.50
CA SER A 273 23.55 7.68 6.45
C SER A 273 22.04 7.52 6.26
N VAL A 274 21.36 7.27 7.40
CA VAL A 274 19.91 7.04 7.46
C VAL A 274 19.14 8.30 7.08
N GLU A 275 19.69 9.50 7.30
CA GLU A 275 19.05 10.77 6.92
C GLU A 275 18.82 10.88 5.40
N TYR A 276 19.65 10.22 4.59
CA TYR A 276 19.55 10.26 3.12
C TYR A 276 18.78 9.09 2.51
N LYS A 277 18.16 8.22 3.31
CA LYS A 277 17.43 7.05 2.79
C LYS A 277 16.30 7.41 1.83
N ASP A 278 15.58 8.51 2.11
CA ASP A 278 14.47 8.97 1.28
C ASP A 278 14.99 9.56 -0.04
N VAL A 279 16.14 10.25 0.01
CA VAL A 279 16.82 10.76 -1.19
C VAL A 279 17.21 9.62 -2.12
N ALA A 280 17.72 8.51 -1.57
CA ALA A 280 18.05 7.33 -2.36
C ALA A 280 16.80 6.74 -3.06
N ALA A 281 15.71 6.54 -2.31
CA ALA A 281 14.47 6.01 -2.85
C ALA A 281 13.89 6.90 -3.98
N PHE A 282 13.86 8.23 -3.80
CA PHE A 282 13.32 9.14 -4.82
C PHE A 282 14.28 9.41 -5.97
N SER A 283 15.59 9.29 -5.78
CA SER A 283 16.55 9.37 -6.90
C SER A 283 16.33 8.23 -7.90
N ILE A 284 15.98 7.03 -7.41
CA ILE A 284 15.62 5.91 -8.28
C ILE A 284 14.37 6.19 -9.09
N LEU A 285 13.37 6.86 -8.51
CA LEU A 285 12.20 7.30 -9.28
C LEU A 285 12.62 8.12 -10.50
N ILE A 286 13.50 9.11 -10.30
CA ILE A 286 13.98 9.99 -11.38
C ILE A 286 14.71 9.17 -12.44
N VAL A 287 15.62 8.28 -12.02
CA VAL A 287 16.38 7.42 -12.93
C VAL A 287 15.44 6.51 -13.74
N VAL A 288 14.46 5.88 -13.10
CA VAL A 288 13.46 5.04 -13.78
C VAL A 288 12.67 5.83 -14.79
N LEU A 289 12.18 7.02 -14.43
CA LEU A 289 11.38 7.84 -15.35
C LEU A 289 12.18 8.28 -16.59
N ILE A 290 13.50 8.49 -16.46
CA ILE A 290 14.37 8.87 -17.58
C ILE A 290 14.72 7.66 -18.47
N PHE A 291 15.10 6.53 -17.86
CA PHE A 291 15.70 5.41 -18.59
C PHE A 291 14.76 4.21 -18.82
N MET A 292 13.71 4.08 -18.00
CA MET A 292 12.76 2.96 -18.02
C MET A 292 11.31 3.47 -17.82
N PRO A 293 10.76 4.26 -18.76
CA PRO A 293 9.46 4.92 -18.60
C PRO A 293 8.27 3.95 -18.45
N THR A 294 8.42 2.70 -18.91
CA THR A 294 7.41 1.63 -18.73
C THR A 294 7.59 0.85 -17.43
N GLY A 295 8.64 1.13 -16.63
CA GLY A 295 9.02 0.31 -15.47
C GLY A 295 9.47 -1.10 -15.86
N LEU A 296 9.64 -1.97 -14.86
CA LEU A 296 10.17 -3.33 -15.00
C LEU A 296 9.23 -4.28 -15.76
N LEU A 297 7.93 -4.22 -15.48
CA LEU A 297 6.93 -5.12 -16.04
C LEU A 297 5.73 -4.38 -16.66
N GLY A 298 5.84 -3.08 -16.92
CA GLY A 298 4.78 -2.33 -17.59
C GLY A 298 4.70 -2.65 -19.07
N ARG A 299 3.50 -2.52 -19.62
CA ARG A 299 3.24 -2.76 -21.05
C ARG A 299 3.26 -1.41 -21.77
N PRO A 300 3.94 -1.28 -22.92
CA PRO A 300 3.86 -0.07 -23.72
C PRO A 300 2.42 0.15 -24.20
N GLU A 301 1.94 1.40 -24.14
CA GLU A 301 0.71 1.80 -24.81
C GLU A 301 0.93 1.62 -26.32
N VAL A 302 0.21 0.66 -26.92
CA VAL A 302 0.21 0.50 -28.38
C VAL A 302 -0.81 1.47 -28.93
N GLU A 303 -0.37 2.70 -29.21
CA GLU A 303 -1.17 3.66 -29.97
C GLU A 303 -1.34 3.09 -31.39
N LYS A 304 -2.55 2.64 -31.72
CA LYS A 304 -2.87 2.19 -33.07
C LYS A 304 -2.99 3.43 -33.95
N VAL A 305 -1.98 3.66 -34.79
CA VAL A 305 -2.02 4.58 -35.93
C VAL A 305 -2.87 3.97 -37.05
#